data_AF-T0ZZT9-F1
#
_entry.id   AF-T0ZZT9-F1
#
_cell.length_a   1.000
_cell.length_b   1.000
_cell.length_c   1.000
_cell.angle_alpha   90.00
_cell.angle_beta   90.00
_cell.angle_gamma   90.00
#
_symmetry.space_group_name_H-M   'P 1'
#
loop_
_entity.id
_entity.type
_entity.pdbx_description
1 polymer ?
#
loop_
_entity_poly.entity_id
_entity_poly.type
_entity_poly.pdbx_seq_one_letter_code
_entity_poly.pdbx_strand_id
1 'polypeptide(L)'
;MKVEGTVLLVIGVFMGAVCAIYWFLSNETSGTMMLLGATLLGFVPGAYYLWWSRRMKPRPEDNPSASRADGAGVVAAFPST
;
A
#
# COMPACT_ATOMS: atom_id res chain seq x y z
N MET A 1 4.83 5.50 -6.80
CA MET A 1 3.83 4.46 -6.43
C MET A 1 4.43 3.06 -6.25
N LYS A 2 5.60 2.75 -6.84
CA LYS A 2 6.20 1.41 -6.65
C LYS A 2 6.59 1.19 -5.19
N VAL A 3 7.18 2.19 -4.54
CA VAL A 3 7.63 2.09 -3.14
C VAL A 3 6.42 1.98 -2.21
N GLU A 4 5.42 2.82 -2.39
CA GLU A 4 4.19 2.84 -1.61
C GLU A 4 3.44 1.50 -1.70
N GLY A 5 3.30 0.95 -2.91
CA GLY A 5 2.72 -0.39 -3.10
C GLY A 5 3.56 -1.49 -2.45
N THR A 6 4.89 -1.40 -2.52
CA THR A 6 5.80 -2.39 -1.89
C THR A 6 5.68 -2.37 -0.37
N VAL A 7 5.58 -1.19 0.25
CA VAL A 7 5.41 -1.05 1.72
C VAL A 7 4.13 -1.73 2.20
N LEU A 8 3.01 -1.47 1.51
CA LEU A 8 1.73 -2.11 1.84
C LEU A 8 1.78 -3.63 1.70
N LEU A 9 2.44 -4.13 0.65
CA LEU A 9 2.62 -5.58 0.48
C LEU A 9 3.49 -6.20 1.57
N VAL A 10 4.56 -5.53 2.00
CA VAL A 10 5.41 -6.03 3.10
C VAL A 10 4.61 -6.12 4.40
N ILE A 11 3.78 -5.11 4.70
CA ILE A 11 2.86 -5.14 5.84
C ILE A 11 1.87 -6.29 5.70
N GLY A 12 1.29 -6.49 4.51
CA GLY A 12 0.39 -7.60 4.21
C GLY A 12 1.05 -8.96 4.42
N VAL A 13 2.29 -9.14 3.96
CA VAL A 13 3.08 -10.37 4.17
C VAL A 13 3.33 -10.61 5.66
N PHE A 14 3.71 -9.58 6.42
CA PHE A 14 3.91 -9.70 7.85
C PHE A 14 2.63 -10.10 8.58
N MET A 15 1.51 -9.42 8.30
CA MET A 15 0.22 -9.76 8.90
C MET A 15 -0.26 -11.16 8.49
N GLY A 16 -0.01 -11.57 7.24
CA GLY A 16 -0.33 -12.90 6.76
C GLY A 16 0.49 -14.00 7.45
N ALA A 17 1.78 -13.74 7.70
CA ALA A 17 2.62 -14.64 8.47
C ALA A 17 2.12 -14.78 9.92
N VAL A 18 1.77 -13.66 10.56
CA VAL A 18 1.16 -13.68 11.91
C VAL A 18 -0.19 -14.40 11.91
N CYS A 19 -1.02 -14.19 10.89
CA CYS A 19 -2.30 -14.89 10.72
C CYS A 19 -2.10 -16.41 10.63
N ALA A 20 -1.13 -16.87 9.84
CA ALA A 20 -0.81 -18.28 9.71
C ALA A 20 -0.34 -18.87 11.04
N ILE A 21 0.59 -18.19 11.73
CA ILE A 21 1.07 -18.60 13.05
C ILE A 21 -0.08 -18.67 14.07
N TYR A 22 -0.92 -17.62 14.12
CA TYR A 22 -2.06 -17.54 15.04
C TYR A 22 -3.08 -18.65 14.81
N TRP A 23 -3.41 -18.95 13.54
CA TRP A 23 -4.35 -20.02 13.19
C TRP A 23 -3.95 -21.38 13.78
N PHE A 24 -2.67 -21.73 13.74
CA PHE A 24 -2.19 -23.01 14.25
C PHE A 24 -2.02 -23.05 15.78
N LEU A 25 -1.84 -21.90 16.43
CA LEU A 25 -1.55 -21.84 17.87
C LEU A 25 -2.78 -21.55 18.73
N SER A 26 -3.68 -20.67 18.29
CA SER A 26 -4.77 -20.15 19.13
C SER A 26 -6.02 -21.03 19.12
N ASN A 27 -6.25 -21.78 18.03
CA ASN A 27 -7.51 -22.50 17.77
C ASN A 27 -8.75 -21.59 17.88
N GLU A 28 -8.60 -20.29 17.62
CA GLU A 28 -9.65 -19.27 17.77
C GLU A 28 -9.93 -18.59 16.43
N THR A 29 -11.21 -18.53 16.05
CA THR A 29 -11.63 -18.16 14.69
C THR A 29 -11.78 -16.65 14.49
N SER A 30 -12.24 -15.90 15.50
CA SER A 30 -12.52 -14.47 15.40
C SER A 30 -11.25 -13.66 15.18
N GLY A 31 -10.21 -13.89 15.99
CA GLY A 31 -8.90 -13.27 15.85
C GLY A 31 -8.23 -13.62 14.53
N THR A 32 -8.40 -14.85 14.04
CA THR A 32 -7.91 -15.24 12.71
C THR A 32 -8.62 -14.43 11.62
N MET A 33 -9.94 -14.27 11.68
CA MET A 33 -10.67 -13.48 10.68
C MET A 33 -10.25 -12.00 10.69
N MET A 34 -9.97 -11.43 11.88
CA MET A 34 -9.42 -10.08 11.99
C MET A 34 -8.02 -9.96 11.37
N LEU A 35 -7.13 -10.93 11.63
CA LEU A 35 -5.78 -10.97 11.05
C LEU A 35 -5.81 -11.19 9.53
N LEU A 36 -6.74 -12.00 9.03
CA LEU A 36 -6.97 -12.18 7.60
C LEU A 36 -7.45 -10.86 6.97
N GLY A 37 -8.37 -10.15 7.62
CA GLY A 37 -8.78 -8.81 7.19
C GLY A 37 -7.61 -7.82 7.14
N ALA A 38 -6.77 -7.78 8.17
CA ALA A 38 -5.57 -6.94 8.21
C ALA A 38 -4.56 -7.31 7.10
N THR A 39 -4.41 -8.60 6.83
CA THR A 39 -3.59 -9.12 5.72
C THR A 39 -4.10 -8.59 4.37
N LEU A 40 -5.41 -8.68 4.13
CA LEU A 40 -6.05 -8.18 2.91
C LEU A 40 -5.95 -6.66 2.79
N LEU A 41 -6.02 -5.90 3.89
CA LEU A 41 -5.81 -4.45 3.88
C LEU A 41 -4.39 -4.06 3.44
N GLY A 42 -3.39 -4.91 3.63
CA GLY A 42 -2.06 -4.71 3.02
C GLY A 42 -2.02 -5.13 1.56
N PHE A 43 -2.52 -6.34 1.26
CA PHE A 43 -2.41 -6.94 -0.08
C PHE A 43 -3.24 -6.24 -1.14
N VAL A 44 -4.51 -5.92 -0.87
CA VAL A 44 -5.44 -5.36 -1.86
C VAL A 44 -4.97 -3.99 -2.39
N PRO A 45 -4.81 -2.95 -1.55
CA PRO A 45 -4.31 -1.67 -2.04
C PRO A 45 -2.84 -1.74 -2.48
N GLY A 46 -2.00 -2.54 -1.82
CA GLY A 46 -0.60 -2.72 -2.21
C GLY A 46 -0.43 -3.30 -3.62
N ALA A 47 -1.18 -4.37 -3.93
CA ALA A 47 -1.19 -4.98 -5.25
C ALA A 47 -1.75 -4.02 -6.31
N TYR A 48 -2.81 -3.27 -5.97
CA TYR A 48 -3.37 -2.25 -6.87
C TYR A 48 -2.34 -1.14 -7.18
N TYR A 49 -1.65 -0.61 -6.18
CA TYR A 49 -0.61 0.40 -6.39
C TYR A 49 0.57 -0.13 -7.19
N LEU A 50 1.01 -1.36 -6.96
CA LEU A 50 2.03 -1.97 -7.80
C LEU A 50 1.56 -2.16 -9.23
N TRP A 51 0.32 -2.60 -9.44
CA TRP A 51 -0.26 -2.76 -10.76
C TRP A 51 -0.33 -1.41 -11.51
N TRP A 52 -0.71 -0.33 -10.82
CA TRP A 52 -0.74 1.02 -11.39
C TRP A 52 0.66 1.61 -11.63
N SER A 53 1.63 1.30 -10.75
CA SER A 53 3.01 1.80 -10.87
C SER A 53 3.69 1.42 -12.20
N ARG A 54 3.22 0.35 -12.84
CA ARG A 54 3.74 -0.12 -14.15
C ARG A 54 3.03 0.52 -15.35
N ARG A 55 1.96 1.29 -15.12
CA ARG A 55 1.09 1.89 -16.14
C ARG A 55 1.13 3.42 -16.16
N MET A 56 1.62 4.03 -15.09
CA MET A 56 1.76 5.48 -14.98
C MET A 56 3.22 5.91 -15.23
N LYS A 57 3.42 7.12 -15.77
CA LYS A 57 4.74 7.75 -15.82
C LYS A 57 5.26 8.03 -14.40
N PRO A 58 6.58 7.95 -14.15
CA PRO A 58 7.15 8.35 -12.86
C PRO A 58 6.75 9.78 -12.53
N ARG A 59 6.29 10.00 -11.30
CA ARG A 59 5.95 11.34 -10.80
C ARG A 59 7.23 12.05 -10.33
N PRO A 60 7.25 13.38 -10.26
CA PRO A 60 8.41 14.11 -9.73
C PRO A 60 8.86 13.63 -8.35
N GLU A 61 7.91 13.25 -7.48
CA GLU A 61 8.17 12.68 -6.14
C GLU A 61 8.83 11.29 -6.15
N ASP A 62 8.70 10.54 -7.24
CA ASP A 62 9.36 9.24 -7.41
C ASP A 62 10.79 9.40 -7.98
N ASN A 63 11.22 10.62 -8.38
CA ASN A 63 12.52 10.88 -9.00
C ASN A 63 13.49 11.62 -8.04
N PRO A 64 14.61 10.98 -7.64
CA PRO A 64 15.62 11.61 -6.76
C PRO A 64 16.28 12.87 -7.34
N SER A 65 16.26 13.05 -8.67
CA SER A 65 16.88 14.20 -9.34
C SER A 65 15.87 15.25 -9.81
N ALA A 66 14.61 15.19 -9.34
CA ALA A 66 13.59 16.16 -9.74
C ALA A 66 13.91 17.58 -9.22
N SER A 67 13.65 18.57 -10.08
CA SER A 67 13.68 19.99 -9.73
C SER A 67 12.35 20.42 -9.09
N ARG A 68 12.37 21.52 -8.33
CA ARG A 68 11.12 22.14 -7.83
C ARG A 68 10.20 22.57 -8.97
N ALA A 69 10.77 22.94 -10.12
CA ALA A 69 9.99 23.34 -11.29
C ALA A 69 9.14 22.20 -11.86
N ASP A 70 9.57 20.94 -11.68
CA ASP A 70 8.91 19.76 -12.25
C ASP A 70 7.52 19.50 -11.62
N GLY A 71 7.25 20.09 -10.44
CA GLY A 71 5.97 20.00 -9.73
C GLY A 71 5.13 21.28 -9.74
N ALA A 72 5.53 22.34 -10.46
CA ALA A 72 4.93 23.67 -10.37
C ALA A 72 3.59 23.85 -11.15
N GLY A 73 3.00 22.77 -11.66
CA GLY A 73 1.72 22.80 -12.36
C GLY A 73 0.51 22.98 -11.44
N VAL A 74 -0.68 23.09 -12.03
CA VAL A 74 -1.94 23.08 -11.28
C VAL A 74 -2.12 21.70 -10.63
N VAL A 75 -2.25 21.68 -9.30
CA VAL A 75 -2.35 20.43 -8.51
C VAL A 75 -3.74 19.80 -8.63
N ALA A 76 -4.78 20.54 -8.22
CA ALA A 76 -6.18 20.13 -8.27
C ALA A 76 -7.09 21.33 -7.95
N ALA A 77 -8.40 21.15 -8.09
CA ALA A 77 -9.39 22.07 -7.51
C ALA A 77 -9.64 21.70 -6.03
N PHE A 78 -9.63 22.70 -5.15
CA PHE A 78 -9.91 22.52 -3.72
C PHE A 78 -11.14 23.33 -3.32
N PRO A 79 -11.98 22.84 -2.38
CA PRO A 79 -13.10 23.62 -1.86
C PRO A 79 -12.63 24.92 -1.20
N SER A 80 -13.26 26.04 -1.53
CA SER A 80 -13.02 27.35 -0.93
C SER A 80 -14.22 27.76 -0.07
N THR A 81 -14.29 27.22 1.14
CA THR A 81 -15.22 27.66 2.20
C THR A 81 -14.43 27.93 3.45
#